data_AF-A0A437M6U8-F1
#
_entry.id   AF-A0A437M6U8-F1
#
_cell.length_a   1.000
_cell.length_b   1.000
_cell.length_c   1.000
_cell.angle_alpha   90.00
_cell.angle_beta   90.00
_cell.angle_gamma   90.00
#
_symmetry.space_group_name_H-M   'P 1'
#
loop_
_entity.id
_entity.type
_entity.pdbx_description
1 polymer ?
#
loop_
_entity_poly.entity_id
_entity_poly.type
_entity_poly.pdbx_seq_one_letter_code
_entity_poly.pdbx_strand_id
1 'polypeptide(L)'
;MSGKYAPRNEQGKHVIAKDDPHALRVLKEEHHIFRRLFDEANHAGEDRLLQIARELCMRLSVHMTIEEEILYPALKPVIGADEVDEGIVEHQSGKRICAELEQLDGTEELFASKVHVLGEETVHHIDEEDEDLFEDAKEAHEKGKVDLDALGEELRARQAELYDQIAETGETGKTCDAVADEVERV
;
A
#
# COMPACT_ATOMS: atom_id res chain seq x y z
N MET A 1 -4.44 -14.70 19.08
CA MET A 1 -3.10 -14.09 19.21
C MET A 1 -3.23 -12.69 18.65
N SER A 2 -2.70 -11.67 19.31
CA SER A 2 -2.59 -10.34 18.70
C SER A 2 -1.61 -10.49 17.54
N GLY A 3 -2.02 -10.16 16.31
CA GLY A 3 -1.14 -10.29 15.15
C GLY A 3 0.07 -9.35 15.21
N LYS A 4 1.05 -9.52 14.32
CA LYS A 4 2.31 -8.77 14.29
C LYS A 4 2.09 -7.30 13.90
N TYR A 5 1.18 -7.04 12.98
CA TYR A 5 1.04 -5.75 12.28
C TYR A 5 -0.17 -4.93 12.73
N ALA A 6 -1.35 -5.53 12.81
CA ALA A 6 -2.61 -4.87 13.14
C ALA A 6 -2.58 -4.09 14.47
N PRO A 7 -1.87 -4.52 15.53
CA PRO A 7 -1.79 -3.72 16.76
C PRO A 7 -1.14 -2.35 16.57
N ARG A 8 -0.31 -2.15 15.52
CA ARG A 8 0.31 -0.85 15.22
C ARG A 8 -0.73 0.21 14.88
N ASN A 9 -1.88 -0.17 14.32
CA ASN A 9 -2.99 0.73 13.97
C ASN A 9 -3.51 1.57 15.17
N GLU A 10 -3.27 1.12 16.39
CA GLU A 10 -3.69 1.79 17.63
C GLU A 10 -2.52 2.49 18.36
N GLN A 11 -1.35 2.60 17.72
CA GLN A 11 -0.11 3.06 18.34
C GLN A 11 0.52 4.23 17.56
N GLY A 12 1.12 5.15 18.30
CA GLY A 12 2.01 6.17 17.74
C GLY A 12 1.38 6.98 16.60
N LYS A 13 2.15 7.15 15.53
CA LYS A 13 1.77 7.94 14.34
C LYS A 13 0.86 7.19 13.37
N HIS A 14 0.74 5.88 13.52
CA HIS A 14 -0.14 5.06 12.69
C HIS A 14 -1.63 5.26 13.01
N VAL A 15 -1.97 5.86 14.15
CA VAL A 15 -3.37 6.16 14.49
C VAL A 15 -3.92 7.20 13.51
N ILE A 16 -5.15 6.96 13.02
CA ILE A 16 -5.92 7.96 12.28
C ILE A 16 -6.42 9.00 13.29
N ALA A 17 -5.73 10.14 13.39
CA ALA A 17 -6.08 11.18 14.34
C ALA A 17 -7.30 11.98 13.87
N LYS A 18 -8.03 12.57 14.83
CA LYS A 18 -9.24 13.36 14.53
C LYS A 18 -8.93 14.58 13.65
N ASP A 19 -7.74 15.14 13.83
CA ASP A 19 -7.20 16.32 13.15
C ASP A 19 -6.32 15.96 11.95
N ASP A 20 -6.25 14.69 11.53
CA ASP A 20 -5.56 14.34 10.30
C ASP A 20 -6.31 14.94 9.09
N PRO A 21 -5.60 15.67 8.20
CA PRO A 21 -6.15 16.14 6.93
C PRO A 21 -6.69 14.99 6.09
N HIS A 22 -7.61 15.29 5.17
CA HIS A 22 -8.34 14.27 4.43
C HIS A 22 -7.41 13.29 3.68
N ALA A 23 -6.37 13.76 2.99
CA ALA A 23 -5.41 12.90 2.29
C ALA A 23 -4.79 11.84 3.21
N LEU A 24 -4.28 12.23 4.39
CA LEU A 24 -3.64 11.30 5.31
C LEU A 24 -4.63 10.28 5.86
N ARG A 25 -5.89 10.68 6.11
CA ARG A 25 -6.94 9.74 6.53
C ARG A 25 -7.22 8.70 5.45
N VAL A 26 -7.31 9.09 4.18
CA VAL A 26 -7.54 8.18 3.05
C VAL A 26 -6.49 7.08 3.01
N LEU A 27 -5.21 7.46 3.16
CA LEU A 27 -4.08 6.53 3.04
C LEU A 27 -3.93 5.67 4.30
N LYS A 28 -4.00 6.26 5.50
CA LYS A 28 -3.97 5.51 6.76
C LYS A 28 -5.12 4.50 6.90
N GLU A 29 -6.29 4.78 6.33
CA GLU A 29 -7.39 3.80 6.25
C GLU A 29 -6.97 2.53 5.49
N GLU A 30 -6.27 2.67 4.36
CA GLU A 30 -5.71 1.53 3.61
C GLU A 30 -4.53 0.89 4.37
N HIS A 31 -3.63 1.67 4.99
CA HIS A 31 -2.55 1.14 5.84
C HIS A 31 -3.11 0.21 6.93
N HIS A 32 -4.20 0.64 7.56
CA HIS A 32 -4.88 -0.15 8.58
C HIS A 32 -5.45 -1.46 8.03
N ILE A 33 -5.95 -1.45 6.79
CA ILE A 33 -6.43 -2.64 6.10
C ILE A 33 -5.26 -3.57 5.76
N PHE A 34 -4.16 -3.06 5.22
CA PHE A 34 -2.95 -3.86 4.92
C PHE A 34 -2.43 -4.58 6.15
N ARG A 35 -2.22 -3.85 7.27
CA ARG A 35 -1.75 -4.46 8.52
C ARG A 35 -2.68 -5.57 9.02
N ARG A 36 -4.00 -5.43 8.85
CA ARG A 36 -4.97 -6.49 9.20
C ARG A 36 -4.90 -7.68 8.26
N LEU A 37 -4.84 -7.46 6.94
CA LEU A 37 -4.78 -8.52 5.95
C LEU A 37 -3.50 -9.34 6.04
N PHE A 38 -2.35 -8.71 6.26
CA PHE A 38 -1.09 -9.43 6.46
C PHE A 38 -1.06 -10.23 7.77
N ASP A 39 -1.69 -9.74 8.83
CA ASP A 39 -1.86 -10.53 10.06
C ASP A 39 -2.79 -11.72 9.87
N GLU A 40 -3.85 -11.55 9.08
CA GLU A 40 -4.72 -12.65 8.71
C GLU A 40 -3.99 -13.69 7.85
N ALA A 41 -3.16 -13.24 6.89
CA ALA A 41 -2.36 -14.09 6.02
C ALA A 41 -1.43 -15.04 6.80
N ASN A 42 -0.85 -14.58 7.91
CA ASN A 42 0.01 -15.40 8.78
C ASN A 42 -0.70 -16.63 9.40
N HIS A 43 -2.02 -16.65 9.38
CA HIS A 43 -2.83 -17.71 9.99
C HIS A 43 -3.84 -18.33 9.02
N ALA A 44 -3.88 -17.87 7.77
CA ALA A 44 -4.79 -18.33 6.76
C ALA A 44 -4.41 -19.72 6.24
N GLY A 45 -5.41 -20.56 5.97
CA GLY A 45 -5.22 -21.73 5.12
C GLY A 45 -5.11 -21.35 3.64
N GLU A 46 -4.67 -22.28 2.79
CA GLU A 46 -4.37 -22.06 1.36
C GLU A 46 -5.45 -21.25 0.61
N ASP A 47 -6.71 -21.72 0.64
CA ASP A 47 -7.82 -21.04 -0.05
C ASP A 47 -8.01 -19.58 0.42
N ARG A 48 -7.85 -19.33 1.73
CA ARG A 48 -8.02 -17.99 2.30
C ARG A 48 -6.81 -17.12 2.01
N LEU A 49 -5.60 -17.68 2.03
CA LEU A 49 -4.37 -16.98 1.71
C LEU A 49 -4.38 -16.48 0.27
N LEU A 50 -4.89 -17.28 -0.68
CA LEU A 50 -5.08 -16.86 -2.07
C LEU A 50 -6.05 -15.67 -2.20
N GLN A 51 -7.17 -15.70 -1.45
CA GLN A 51 -8.12 -14.57 -1.45
C GLN A 51 -7.50 -13.31 -0.88
N ILE A 52 -6.76 -13.43 0.23
CA ILE A 52 -6.06 -12.31 0.85
C ILE A 52 -5.00 -11.74 -0.10
N ALA A 53 -4.21 -12.59 -0.76
CA ALA A 53 -3.19 -12.16 -1.72
C ALA A 53 -3.82 -11.38 -2.89
N ARG A 54 -4.95 -11.84 -3.43
CA ARG A 54 -5.68 -11.12 -4.49
C ARG A 54 -6.21 -9.77 -4.02
N GLU A 55 -6.77 -9.71 -2.81
CA GLU A 55 -7.23 -8.46 -2.22
C GLU A 55 -6.07 -7.49 -1.99
N LEU A 56 -4.94 -7.97 -1.47
CA LEU A 56 -3.73 -7.18 -1.27
C LEU A 56 -3.20 -6.62 -2.59
N CYS A 57 -3.03 -7.44 -3.63
CA CYS A 57 -2.52 -6.99 -4.93
C CYS A 57 -3.41 -5.89 -5.53
N MET A 58 -4.74 -6.09 -5.49
CA MET A 58 -5.70 -5.09 -5.93
C MET A 58 -5.55 -3.77 -5.16
N ARG A 59 -5.58 -3.81 -3.83
CA ARG A 59 -5.56 -2.60 -3.00
C ARG A 59 -4.23 -1.87 -3.08
N LEU A 60 -3.12 -2.61 -3.03
CA LEU A 60 -1.77 -2.04 -3.12
C LEU A 60 -1.55 -1.36 -4.48
N SER A 61 -2.03 -1.96 -5.58
CA SER A 61 -1.97 -1.32 -6.90
C SER A 61 -2.72 0.02 -6.92
N VAL A 62 -3.92 0.08 -6.35
CA VAL A 62 -4.69 1.33 -6.24
C VAL A 62 -3.97 2.35 -5.36
N HIS A 63 -3.50 1.94 -4.18
CA HIS A 63 -2.82 2.78 -3.21
C HIS A 63 -1.54 3.41 -3.79
N MET A 64 -0.63 2.58 -4.31
CA MET A 64 0.60 3.06 -4.94
C MET A 64 0.32 3.97 -6.13
N THR A 65 -0.76 3.71 -6.88
CA THR A 65 -1.15 4.55 -8.03
C THR A 65 -1.58 5.94 -7.58
N ILE A 66 -2.45 6.04 -6.56
CA ILE A 66 -2.93 7.36 -6.10
C ILE A 66 -1.81 8.18 -5.43
N GLU A 67 -0.85 7.53 -4.77
CA GLU A 67 0.32 8.22 -4.22
C GLU A 67 1.23 8.75 -5.32
N GLU A 68 1.59 7.92 -6.28
CA GLU A 68 2.49 8.31 -7.37
C GLU A 68 1.87 9.33 -8.33
N GLU A 69 0.55 9.26 -8.59
CA GLU A 69 -0.14 10.17 -9.51
C GLU A 69 -0.46 11.53 -8.85
N ILE A 70 -0.74 11.56 -7.54
CA ILE A 70 -1.33 12.73 -6.86
C ILE A 70 -0.49 13.18 -5.67
N LEU A 71 -0.25 12.31 -4.69
CA LEU A 71 0.38 12.71 -3.43
C LEU A 71 1.86 13.11 -3.63
N TYR A 72 2.68 12.22 -4.16
CA TYR A 72 4.12 12.41 -4.32
C TYR A 72 4.47 13.64 -5.17
N PRO A 73 3.82 13.89 -6.33
CA PRO A 73 4.06 15.11 -7.10
C PRO A 73 3.72 16.40 -6.36
N ALA A 74 2.71 16.37 -5.47
CA ALA A 74 2.32 17.52 -4.66
C ALA A 74 3.25 17.74 -3.45
N LEU A 75 3.75 16.67 -2.84
CA LEU A 75 4.61 16.74 -1.66
C LEU A 75 6.08 17.03 -2.01
N LYS A 76 6.62 16.39 -3.05
CA LYS A 76 8.05 16.46 -3.39
C LYS A 76 8.62 17.90 -3.46
N PRO A 77 7.91 18.90 -4.03
CA PRO A 77 8.40 20.27 -4.08
C PRO A 77 8.41 21.01 -2.73
N VAL A 78 7.65 20.54 -1.74
CA VAL A 78 7.38 21.28 -0.49
C VAL A 78 8.05 20.68 0.75
N ILE A 79 8.26 19.37 0.79
CA ILE A 79 8.92 18.67 1.89
C ILE A 79 10.35 18.22 1.55
N GLY A 80 10.62 17.82 0.31
CA GLY A 80 11.90 17.24 -0.06
C GLY A 80 11.73 16.07 -1.02
N ALA A 81 12.85 15.51 -1.48
CA ALA A 81 12.85 14.41 -2.43
C ALA A 81 13.17 13.06 -1.80
N ASP A 82 13.81 13.02 -0.64
CA ASP A 82 14.45 11.81 -0.12
C ASP A 82 13.40 10.75 0.21
N GLU A 83 12.39 11.08 1.04
CA GLU A 83 11.30 10.16 1.43
C GLU A 83 10.43 9.75 0.23
N VAL A 84 10.18 10.70 -0.69
CA VAL A 84 9.39 10.43 -1.90
C VAL A 84 10.13 9.51 -2.87
N ASP A 85 11.43 9.70 -3.06
CA ASP A 85 12.23 8.87 -3.97
C ASP A 85 12.46 7.47 -3.42
N GLU A 86 12.61 7.33 -2.10
CA GLU A 86 12.62 6.04 -1.42
C GLU A 86 11.28 5.31 -1.61
N GLY A 87 10.15 5.94 -1.30
CA GLY A 87 8.82 5.35 -1.49
C GLY A 87 8.54 4.88 -2.92
N ILE A 88 8.99 5.64 -3.94
CA ILE A 88 8.88 5.21 -5.35
C ILE A 88 9.68 3.93 -5.62
N VAL A 89 10.87 3.78 -5.03
CA VAL A 89 11.70 2.58 -5.21
C VAL A 89 11.08 1.38 -4.50
N GLU A 90 10.53 1.57 -3.30
CA GLU A 90 9.82 0.54 -2.56
C GLU A 90 8.55 0.09 -3.28
N HIS A 91 7.77 1.03 -3.83
CA HIS A 91 6.62 0.73 -4.69
C HIS A 91 7.01 -0.13 -5.88
N GLN A 92 8.16 0.12 -6.52
CA GLN A 92 8.63 -0.74 -7.61
C GLN A 92 8.95 -2.16 -7.15
N SER A 93 9.44 -2.34 -5.92
CA SER A 93 9.66 -3.66 -5.32
C SER A 93 8.31 -4.36 -5.07
N GLY A 94 7.39 -3.69 -4.39
CA GLY A 94 6.04 -4.21 -4.10
C GLY A 94 5.24 -4.58 -5.35
N LYS A 95 5.29 -3.72 -6.39
CA LYS A 95 4.64 -3.97 -7.69
C LYS A 95 5.15 -5.22 -8.40
N ARG A 96 6.44 -5.53 -8.30
CA ARG A 96 6.99 -6.78 -8.88
C ARG A 96 6.45 -8.00 -8.15
N ILE A 97 6.43 -7.98 -6.82
CA ILE A 97 5.88 -9.11 -6.05
C ILE A 97 4.39 -9.29 -6.31
N CYS A 98 3.62 -8.19 -6.42
CA CYS A 98 2.21 -8.25 -6.79
C CYS A 98 2.02 -8.90 -8.17
N ALA A 99 2.78 -8.48 -9.19
CA ALA A 99 2.70 -9.07 -10.52
C ALA A 99 3.08 -10.56 -10.57
N GLU A 100 4.01 -11.00 -9.73
CA GLU A 100 4.29 -12.42 -9.56
C GLU A 100 3.09 -13.15 -8.95
N LEU A 101 2.57 -12.66 -7.81
CA LEU A 101 1.43 -13.26 -7.10
C LEU A 101 0.16 -13.34 -7.94
N GLU A 102 -0.08 -12.36 -8.81
CA GLU A 102 -1.23 -12.31 -9.73
C GLU A 102 -1.22 -13.44 -10.76
N GLN A 103 -0.04 -14.03 -11.05
CA GLN A 103 0.12 -15.14 -11.99
C GLN A 103 0.01 -16.52 -11.31
N LEU A 104 -0.07 -16.57 -9.98
CA LEU A 104 -0.05 -17.81 -9.19
C LEU A 104 -1.47 -18.26 -8.79
N ASP A 105 -1.61 -19.56 -8.54
CA ASP A 105 -2.88 -20.17 -8.12
C ASP A 105 -2.97 -20.45 -6.61
N GLY A 106 -1.89 -20.21 -5.86
CA GLY A 106 -1.84 -20.36 -4.41
C GLY A 106 -1.30 -21.71 -3.95
N THR A 107 -1.05 -22.64 -4.87
CA THR A 107 -0.54 -23.99 -4.58
C THR A 107 0.98 -24.11 -4.71
N GLU A 108 1.63 -23.07 -5.22
CA GLU A 108 3.07 -23.03 -5.42
C GLU A 108 3.82 -22.99 -4.09
N GLU A 109 4.93 -23.72 -4.00
CA GLU A 109 5.74 -23.85 -2.78
C GLU A 109 6.14 -22.48 -2.19
N LEU A 110 6.40 -21.50 -3.05
CA LEU A 110 6.85 -20.17 -2.66
C LEU A 110 5.72 -19.14 -2.52
N PHE A 111 4.45 -19.51 -2.75
CA PHE A 111 3.33 -18.57 -2.72
C PHE A 111 3.22 -17.87 -1.36
N ALA A 112 3.18 -18.65 -0.27
CA ALA A 112 3.11 -18.10 1.08
C ALA A 112 4.33 -17.25 1.44
N SER A 113 5.52 -17.64 0.97
CA SER A 113 6.74 -16.85 1.16
C SER A 113 6.70 -15.51 0.42
N LYS A 114 6.16 -15.47 -0.80
CA LYS A 114 5.97 -14.22 -1.55
C LYS A 114 4.98 -13.28 -0.85
N VAL A 115 3.85 -13.81 -0.37
CA VAL A 115 2.89 -13.01 0.44
C VAL A 115 3.54 -12.49 1.72
N HIS A 116 4.38 -13.30 2.39
CA HIS A 116 5.10 -12.89 3.58
C HIS A 116 6.09 -11.75 3.30
N VAL A 117 6.92 -11.88 2.25
CA VAL A 117 7.88 -10.83 1.85
C VAL A 117 7.15 -9.55 1.45
N LEU A 118 6.06 -9.64 0.67
CA LEU A 118 5.22 -8.47 0.36
C LEU A 118 4.75 -7.77 1.64
N GLY A 119 4.40 -8.53 2.67
CA GLY A 119 4.00 -8.01 3.97
C GLY A 119 5.11 -7.30 4.74
N GLU A 120 6.33 -7.82 4.74
CA GLU A 120 7.46 -7.12 5.38
C GLU A 120 7.75 -5.79 4.67
N GLU A 121 7.85 -5.80 3.34
CA GLU A 121 8.15 -4.61 2.54
C GLU A 121 7.03 -3.56 2.65
N THR A 122 5.77 -3.98 2.51
CA THR A 122 4.64 -3.04 2.61
C THR A 122 4.54 -2.43 4.00
N VAL A 123 4.71 -3.24 5.06
CA VAL A 123 4.58 -2.71 6.42
C VAL A 123 5.75 -1.80 6.78
N HIS A 124 6.94 -2.06 6.26
CA HIS A 124 8.07 -1.15 6.41
C HIS A 124 7.76 0.20 5.76
N HIS A 125 7.39 0.19 4.49
CA HIS A 125 7.04 1.37 3.71
C HIS A 125 5.98 2.24 4.39
N ILE A 126 4.81 1.67 4.73
CA ILE A 126 3.71 2.45 5.32
C ILE A 126 4.00 2.92 6.76
N ASP A 127 4.97 2.31 7.44
CA ASP A 127 5.42 2.79 8.75
C ASP A 127 6.30 4.04 8.58
N GLU A 128 7.20 4.06 7.60
CA GLU A 128 8.00 5.25 7.24
C GLU A 128 7.11 6.39 6.75
N GLU A 129 6.09 6.07 5.93
CA GLU A 129 5.12 7.09 5.53
C GLU A 129 4.35 7.67 6.72
N ASP A 130 3.83 6.81 7.60
CA ASP A 130 3.07 7.26 8.78
C ASP A 130 3.92 8.08 9.76
N GLU A 131 5.19 7.71 9.94
CA GLU A 131 6.09 8.28 10.95
C GLU A 131 6.84 9.52 10.47
N ASP A 132 7.21 9.58 9.19
CA ASP A 132 8.06 10.62 8.63
C ASP A 132 7.33 11.44 7.54
N LEU A 133 6.99 10.82 6.40
CA LEU A 133 6.42 11.53 5.24
C LEU A 133 5.14 12.30 5.60
N PHE A 134 4.23 11.67 6.35
CA PHE A 134 2.93 12.23 6.71
C PHE A 134 3.04 13.34 7.75
N GLU A 135 4.05 13.28 8.63
CA GLU A 135 4.31 14.35 9.60
C GLU A 135 4.84 15.61 8.90
N ASP A 136 5.76 15.45 7.95
CA ASP A 136 6.26 16.56 7.14
C ASP A 136 5.18 17.13 6.21
N ALA A 137 4.34 16.27 5.63
CA ALA A 137 3.19 16.68 4.85
C ALA A 137 2.19 17.50 5.70
N LYS A 138 1.91 17.04 6.93
CA LYS A 138 1.03 17.74 7.87
C LYS A 138 1.60 19.11 8.25
N GLU A 139 2.90 19.20 8.52
CA GLU A 139 3.57 20.47 8.81
C GLU A 139 3.53 21.44 7.60
N ALA A 140 3.74 20.93 6.39
CA ALA A 140 3.63 21.70 5.15
C ALA A 140 2.20 22.21 4.92
N HIS A 141 1.20 21.41 5.26
CA HIS A 141 -0.22 21.79 5.19
C HIS A 141 -0.57 22.90 6.17
N GLU A 142 -0.15 22.78 7.44
CA GLU A 142 -0.36 23.82 8.46
C GLU A 142 0.30 25.15 8.08
N LYS A 143 1.43 25.10 7.38
CA LYS A 143 2.13 26.27 6.82
C LYS A 143 1.50 26.82 5.53
N GLY A 144 0.45 26.19 5.01
CA GLY A 144 -0.24 26.58 3.78
C GLY A 144 0.58 26.36 2.50
N LYS A 145 1.57 25.45 2.52
CA LYS A 145 2.37 25.11 1.33
C LYS A 145 1.67 24.10 0.42
N VAL A 146 0.78 23.30 0.99
CA VAL A 146 -0.01 22.27 0.31
C VAL A 146 -1.39 22.16 0.96
N ASP A 147 -2.42 21.84 0.18
CA ASP A 147 -3.78 21.61 0.69
C ASP A 147 -4.09 20.11 0.70
N LEU A 148 -3.80 19.46 1.83
CA LEU A 148 -4.04 18.02 2.01
C LEU A 148 -5.53 17.67 2.13
N ASP A 149 -6.40 18.63 2.43
CA ASP A 149 -7.84 18.39 2.39
C ASP A 149 -8.34 18.32 0.94
N ALA A 150 -7.89 19.27 0.10
CA ALA A 150 -8.18 19.24 -1.33
C ALA A 150 -7.59 18.02 -2.04
N LEU A 151 -6.34 17.66 -1.74
CA LEU A 151 -5.73 16.43 -2.26
C LEU A 151 -6.47 15.19 -1.79
N GLY A 152 -7.02 15.18 -0.57
CA GLY A 152 -7.83 14.05 -0.09
C GLY A 152 -9.09 13.79 -0.92
N GLU A 153 -9.74 14.84 -1.41
CA GLU A 153 -10.86 14.69 -2.35
C GLU A 153 -10.41 14.10 -3.69
N GLU A 154 -9.25 14.53 -4.22
CA GLU A 154 -8.68 14.01 -5.46
C GLU A 154 -8.27 12.54 -5.32
N LEU A 155 -7.56 12.19 -4.24
CA LEU A 155 -7.16 10.83 -3.90
C LEU A 155 -8.38 9.92 -3.80
N ARG A 156 -9.42 10.33 -3.06
CA ARG A 156 -10.63 9.52 -2.88
C ARG A 156 -11.38 9.31 -4.19
N ALA A 157 -11.48 10.34 -5.03
CA ALA A 157 -12.13 10.25 -6.33
C ALA A 157 -11.36 9.30 -7.26
N ARG A 158 -10.03 9.43 -7.32
CA ARG A 158 -9.17 8.58 -8.13
C ARG A 158 -9.15 7.12 -7.64
N GLN A 159 -9.12 6.92 -6.33
CA GLN A 159 -9.23 5.61 -5.69
C GLN A 159 -10.54 4.91 -6.10
N ALA A 160 -11.66 5.62 -6.03
CA ALA A 160 -12.96 5.08 -6.44
C ALA A 160 -13.00 4.73 -7.94
N GLU A 161 -12.49 5.61 -8.80
CA GLU A 161 -12.39 5.36 -10.24
C GLU A 161 -11.56 4.09 -10.55
N LEU A 162 -10.43 3.92 -9.87
CA LEU A 162 -9.58 2.75 -10.04
C LEU A 162 -10.27 1.46 -9.58
N TYR A 163 -10.96 1.49 -8.44
CA TYR A 163 -11.74 0.32 -8.00
C TYR A 163 -12.88 -0.03 -8.95
N ASP A 164 -13.58 0.97 -9.51
CA ASP A 164 -14.62 0.76 -10.52
C ASP A 164 -14.02 0.14 -11.80
N GLN A 165 -12.86 0.63 -12.25
CA GLN A 165 -12.14 0.06 -13.41
C GLN A 165 -11.75 -1.40 -13.17
N ILE A 166 -11.19 -1.73 -12.01
CA ILE A 166 -10.83 -3.11 -11.65
C ILE A 166 -12.07 -4.01 -11.60
N ALA A 167 -13.19 -3.51 -11.08
CA ALA A 167 -14.44 -4.27 -11.04
C ALA A 167 -15.00 -4.55 -12.45
N GLU A 168 -14.79 -3.64 -13.41
CA GLU A 168 -15.21 -3.79 -14.80
C GLU A 168 -14.30 -4.70 -15.64
N THR A 169 -12.98 -4.58 -15.48
CA THR A 169 -12.01 -5.31 -16.32
C THR A 169 -11.50 -6.60 -15.70
N GLY A 170 -11.52 -6.70 -14.37
CA GLY A 170 -10.85 -7.76 -13.61
C GLY A 170 -9.33 -7.62 -13.56
N GLU A 171 -8.76 -6.57 -14.16
CA GLU A 171 -7.32 -6.30 -14.17
C GLU A 171 -6.98 -5.39 -12.99
N THR A 172 -6.01 -5.78 -12.17
CA THR A 172 -5.59 -5.09 -10.94
C THR A 172 -4.74 -3.83 -11.16
N GLY A 173 -4.73 -3.23 -12.35
CA GLY A 173 -3.97 -1.99 -12.65
C GLY A 173 -2.50 -2.23 -13.04
N LYS A 174 -1.66 -1.19 -12.99
CA LYS A 174 -0.25 -1.24 -13.46
C LYS A 174 0.68 -1.87 -12.41
N THR A 175 0.70 -3.19 -12.33
CA THR A 175 1.81 -3.92 -11.69
C THR A 175 2.99 -4.02 -12.67
N CYS A 176 4.22 -4.13 -12.18
CA CYS A 176 5.38 -4.26 -13.07
C CYS A 176 5.36 -5.64 -13.71
N ASP A 177 5.46 -5.77 -15.04
CA ASP A 177 5.55 -7.09 -15.70
C ASP A 177 6.64 -7.95 -15.03
N ALA A 178 6.21 -8.97 -14.28
CA ALA A 178 7.13 -9.91 -13.66
C ALA A 178 7.34 -11.11 -14.60
N VAL A 179 8.60 -11.42 -14.87
CA VAL A 179 8.96 -12.73 -15.41
C VAL A 179 8.98 -13.66 -14.20
N ALA A 180 8.07 -14.63 -14.13
CA ALA A 180 8.08 -15.62 -13.07
C ALA A 180 9.46 -16.28 -13.03
N ASP A 181 10.25 -16.00 -11.98
CA ASP A 181 11.50 -16.71 -11.75
C ASP A 181 11.16 -18.19 -11.58
N GLU A 182 11.56 -18.99 -12.59
CA GLU A 182 11.49 -20.45 -12.57
C GLU A 182 12.42 -20.95 -11.46
N VAL A 183 11.92 -21.03 -10.22
CA VAL A 183 12.47 -22.00 -9.29
C VAL A 183 12.03 -23.35 -9.84
N GLU A 184 12.92 -23.97 -10.64
CA GLU A 184 12.75 -25.34 -11.12
C GLU A 184 12.28 -26.19 -9.94
N ARG A 185 11.15 -26.87 -10.12
CA ARG A 185 10.65 -27.87 -9.17
C ARG A 185 11.76 -28.91 -8.97
N VAL A 186 12.45 -28.86 -7.82
CA VAL A 186 13.44 -29.88 -7.43
C VAL A 186 12.74 -31.07 -6.80
#